data_AF-E4NQD1-F1
#
_entry.id   AF-E4NQD1-F1
#
_cell.length_a   1.000
_cell.length_b   1.000
_cell.length_c   1.000
_cell.angle_alpha   90.00
_cell.angle_beta   90.00
_cell.angle_gamma   90.00
#
_symmetry.space_group_name_H-M   'P 1'
#
loop_
_entity.id
_entity.type
_entity.pdbx_description
1 polymer ?
#
loop_
_entity_poly.entity_id
_entity_poly.type
_entity_poly.pdbx_seq_one_letter_code
_entity_poly.pdbx_strand_id
1 'polypeptide(L)'
;MDLNWDRLSHVTKIDPAEHVPNDLELLDGTDLVIVGGSDGVTAENTLDAVQKVKSQFPDLPVLQEPYRSSHVSSKTVDTVDYLSVPAVFNGDDAHFVRKHVELFTEAASKPDEVTGSGLPVVGDAISSKAREAVSELATKIIGEGYVIQNCDSKAAAVSGVETPYTTEEVAGAALAAESFYGFPIFYIEYSGTYGGPTDVAAASQYLDETVLLYGGGIETHEQTAEILDAGADAVVVGDCFHDDPEQYRQTIP
;
A
#
# COMPACT_ATOMS: atom_id res chain seq x y z
N MET A 1 -12.78 11.70 0.00
CA MET A 1 -12.23 10.35 0.19
C MET A 1 -13.39 9.49 0.65
N ASP A 2 -13.71 8.44 -0.10
CA ASP A 2 -14.88 7.58 0.19
C ASP A 2 -14.52 6.36 1.06
N LEU A 3 -13.23 6.19 1.38
CA LEU A 3 -12.76 5.16 2.31
C LEU A 3 -12.93 5.65 3.75
N ASN A 4 -13.56 4.82 4.59
CA ASN A 4 -13.75 5.11 5.99
C ASN A 4 -12.52 4.64 6.78
N TRP A 5 -11.55 5.53 6.93
CA TRP A 5 -10.30 5.27 7.64
C TRP A 5 -10.50 5.04 9.15
N ASP A 6 -11.54 5.63 9.76
CA ASP A 6 -11.81 5.59 11.21
C ASP A 6 -12.19 4.20 11.77
N ARG A 7 -12.31 3.19 10.90
CA ARG A 7 -12.78 1.84 11.27
C ARG A 7 -11.79 0.73 10.93
N LEU A 8 -10.56 1.10 10.55
CA LEU A 8 -9.52 0.11 10.31
C LEU A 8 -9.04 -0.48 11.63
N SER A 9 -8.70 -1.76 11.60
CA SER A 9 -8.03 -2.50 12.65
C SER A 9 -7.14 -3.60 12.07
N HIS A 10 -7.52 -4.14 10.91
CA HIS A 10 -6.77 -5.16 10.20
C HIS A 10 -6.75 -4.91 8.69
N VAL A 11 -5.57 -5.06 8.09
CA VAL A 11 -5.34 -4.97 6.64
C VAL A 11 -4.67 -6.26 6.18
N THR A 12 -5.20 -6.87 5.12
CA THR A 12 -4.55 -8.01 4.46
C THR A 12 -3.70 -7.51 3.31
N LYS A 13 -2.40 -7.82 3.31
CA LYS A 13 -1.52 -7.58 2.18
C LYS A 13 -1.39 -8.85 1.34
N ILE A 14 -1.71 -8.77 0.06
CA ILE A 14 -1.65 -9.88 -0.88
C ILE A 14 -0.52 -9.60 -1.87
N ASP A 15 0.49 -10.48 -1.91
CA ASP A 15 1.46 -10.49 -3.00
C ASP A 15 0.87 -11.25 -4.21
N PRO A 16 0.60 -10.58 -5.34
CA PRO A 16 0.03 -11.23 -6.52
C PRO A 16 1.02 -12.16 -7.24
N ALA A 17 2.30 -12.15 -6.89
CA ALA A 17 3.28 -13.11 -7.38
C ALA A 17 3.24 -14.44 -6.61
N GLU A 18 2.62 -14.47 -5.44
CA GLU A 18 2.48 -15.66 -4.61
C GLU A 18 1.17 -16.41 -4.84
N HIS A 19 1.01 -17.57 -4.20
CA HIS A 19 -0.23 -18.32 -4.28
C HIS A 19 -1.33 -17.60 -3.50
N VAL A 20 -2.37 -17.12 -4.20
CA VAL A 20 -3.57 -16.57 -3.56
C VAL A 20 -4.57 -17.70 -3.30
N PRO A 21 -4.94 -17.98 -2.03
CA PRO A 21 -5.92 -19.03 -1.70
C PRO A 21 -7.21 -18.93 -2.51
N ASN A 22 -7.78 -20.06 -2.92
CA ASN A 22 -9.02 -20.07 -3.72
C ASN A 22 -10.24 -19.62 -2.93
N ASP A 23 -10.28 -20.01 -1.67
CA ASP A 23 -11.29 -19.60 -0.71
C ASP A 23 -10.81 -18.31 -0.04
N LEU A 24 -11.49 -17.21 -0.33
CA LEU A 24 -11.19 -15.91 0.28
C LEU A 24 -12.09 -15.63 1.49
N GLU A 25 -12.83 -16.61 2.03
CA GLU A 25 -13.51 -16.47 3.33
C GLU A 25 -12.51 -16.10 4.45
N LEU A 26 -11.21 -16.34 4.25
CA LEU A 26 -10.13 -15.83 5.10
C LEU A 26 -10.13 -14.30 5.22
N LEU A 27 -10.58 -13.57 4.21
CA LEU A 27 -10.67 -12.10 4.27
C LEU A 27 -11.83 -11.63 5.15
N ASP A 28 -12.71 -12.52 5.63
CA ASP A 28 -13.76 -12.14 6.58
C ASP A 28 -13.11 -11.63 7.88
N GLY A 29 -13.44 -10.38 8.24
CA GLY A 29 -12.83 -9.69 9.38
C GLY A 29 -11.63 -8.78 9.03
N THR A 30 -11.14 -8.77 7.79
CA THR A 30 -10.22 -7.72 7.33
C THR A 30 -10.98 -6.48 6.89
N ASP A 31 -10.45 -5.30 7.19
CA ASP A 31 -11.11 -4.03 6.90
C ASP A 31 -10.67 -3.44 5.55
N LEU A 32 -9.50 -3.86 5.06
CA LEU A 32 -8.89 -3.40 3.82
C LEU A 32 -7.97 -4.48 3.24
N VAL A 33 -7.87 -4.51 1.91
CA VAL A 33 -6.84 -5.30 1.21
C VAL A 33 -5.87 -4.37 0.51
N ILE A 34 -4.57 -4.63 0.67
CA ILE A 34 -3.50 -4.04 -0.14
C ILE A 34 -2.96 -5.12 -1.05
N VAL A 35 -3.04 -4.93 -2.38
CA VAL A 35 -2.39 -5.81 -3.35
C VAL A 35 -1.06 -5.18 -3.76
N GLY A 36 0.04 -5.79 -3.35
CA GLY A 36 1.37 -5.20 -3.50
C GLY A 36 2.48 -6.22 -3.31
N GLY A 37 3.58 -6.00 -4.00
CA GLY A 37 4.74 -6.90 -4.02
C GLY A 37 5.82 -6.37 -4.95
N SER A 38 6.95 -7.07 -5.01
CA SER A 38 8.14 -6.62 -5.75
C SER A 38 8.48 -7.55 -6.92
N ASP A 39 9.11 -8.69 -6.62
CA ASP A 39 9.56 -9.63 -7.65
C ASP A 39 8.40 -10.50 -8.16
N GLY A 40 8.34 -10.70 -9.48
CA GLY A 40 7.30 -11.53 -10.11
C GLY A 40 5.94 -10.85 -10.24
N VAL A 41 5.76 -9.65 -9.70
CA VAL A 41 4.54 -8.87 -9.88
C VAL A 41 4.44 -8.34 -11.31
N THR A 42 3.23 -8.43 -11.88
CA THR A 42 2.89 -7.97 -13.23
C THR A 42 1.54 -7.26 -13.19
N ALA A 43 1.23 -6.48 -14.22
CA ALA A 43 -0.12 -5.90 -14.34
C ALA A 43 -1.23 -6.98 -14.42
N GLU A 44 -0.93 -8.14 -15.00
CA GLU A 44 -1.88 -9.24 -15.18
C GLU A 44 -2.21 -9.93 -13.85
N ASN A 45 -1.21 -10.43 -13.12
CA ASN A 45 -1.46 -11.09 -11.84
C ASN A 45 -2.02 -10.14 -10.77
N THR A 46 -1.66 -8.85 -10.83
CA THR A 46 -2.24 -7.83 -9.95
C THR A 46 -3.74 -7.66 -10.24
N LEU A 47 -4.12 -7.54 -11.53
CA LEU A 47 -5.53 -7.42 -11.90
C LEU A 47 -6.32 -8.68 -11.50
N ASP A 48 -5.75 -9.87 -11.70
CA ASP A 48 -6.37 -11.14 -11.32
C ASP A 48 -6.62 -11.21 -9.81
N ALA A 49 -5.64 -10.83 -8.99
CA ALA A 49 -5.78 -10.80 -7.53
C ALA A 49 -6.87 -9.81 -7.09
N VAL A 50 -6.85 -8.58 -7.62
CA VAL A 50 -7.85 -7.53 -7.34
C VAL A 50 -9.26 -8.01 -7.73
N GLN A 51 -9.42 -8.58 -8.93
CA GLN A 51 -10.71 -9.08 -9.40
C GLN A 51 -11.22 -10.25 -8.55
N LYS A 52 -10.32 -11.14 -8.12
CA LYS A 52 -10.68 -12.25 -7.24
C LYS A 52 -11.24 -11.73 -5.91
N VAL A 53 -10.58 -10.75 -5.28
CA VAL A 53 -11.07 -10.10 -4.05
C VAL A 53 -12.42 -9.43 -4.30
N LYS A 54 -12.52 -8.52 -5.27
CA LYS A 54 -13.76 -7.77 -5.56
C LYS A 54 -14.93 -8.67 -5.99
N SER A 55 -14.67 -9.84 -6.57
CA SER A 55 -15.73 -10.78 -6.95
C SER A 55 -16.39 -11.46 -5.74
N GLN A 56 -15.65 -11.70 -4.66
CA GLN A 56 -16.14 -12.32 -3.44
C GLN A 56 -16.56 -11.29 -2.39
N PHE A 57 -15.86 -10.15 -2.33
CA PHE A 57 -16.10 -9.03 -1.43
C PHE A 57 -16.20 -7.70 -2.20
N PRO A 58 -17.33 -7.41 -2.85
CA PRO A 58 -17.50 -6.21 -3.68
C PRO A 58 -17.30 -4.89 -2.91
N ASP A 59 -17.70 -4.88 -1.64
CA ASP A 59 -17.67 -3.70 -0.78
C ASP A 59 -16.36 -3.58 0.04
N LEU A 60 -15.50 -4.62 0.03
CA LEU A 60 -14.21 -4.56 0.72
C LEU A 60 -13.29 -3.61 -0.04
N PRO A 61 -12.75 -2.56 0.61
CA PRO A 61 -11.86 -1.65 -0.09
C PRO A 61 -10.54 -2.34 -0.46
N VAL A 62 -10.02 -2.00 -1.64
CA VAL A 62 -8.78 -2.57 -2.17
C VAL A 62 -7.88 -1.45 -2.63
N LEU A 63 -6.66 -1.40 -2.09
CA LEU A 63 -5.59 -0.56 -2.61
C LEU A 63 -4.66 -1.42 -3.47
N GLN A 64 -4.08 -0.83 -4.52
CA GLN A 64 -2.88 -1.38 -5.15
C GLN A 64 -1.67 -0.62 -4.63
N GLU A 65 -0.63 -1.33 -4.21
CA GLU A 65 0.69 -0.79 -3.86
C GLU A 65 1.71 -1.19 -4.95
N PRO A 66 1.90 -0.36 -5.99
CA PRO A 66 2.79 -0.71 -7.09
C PRO A 66 4.25 -0.41 -6.75
N TYR A 67 5.12 -1.42 -6.86
CA TYR A 67 6.57 -1.22 -6.76
C TYR A 67 7.18 -0.46 -7.96
N ARG A 68 6.57 -0.59 -9.16
CA ARG A 68 6.93 0.12 -10.40
C ARG A 68 5.68 0.40 -11.24
N SER A 69 5.76 1.37 -12.14
CA SER A 69 4.66 1.78 -13.02
C SER A 69 4.11 0.65 -13.90
N SER A 70 4.95 -0.30 -14.32
CA SER A 70 4.54 -1.45 -15.13
C SER A 70 3.59 -2.43 -14.42
N HIS A 71 3.41 -2.30 -13.09
CA HIS A 71 2.42 -3.10 -12.34
C HIS A 71 1.01 -2.51 -12.46
N VAL A 72 0.89 -1.27 -12.92
CA VAL A 72 -0.37 -0.53 -12.99
C VAL A 72 -0.99 -0.71 -14.37
N SER A 73 -2.28 -1.02 -14.42
CA SER A 73 -3.09 -1.03 -15.65
C SER A 73 -4.32 -0.16 -15.47
N SER A 74 -4.87 0.37 -16.57
CA SER A 74 -6.13 1.13 -16.54
C SER A 74 -7.27 0.32 -15.91
N LYS A 75 -7.39 -0.96 -16.27
CA LYS A 75 -8.39 -1.86 -15.65
C LYS A 75 -8.20 -2.01 -14.15
N THR A 76 -6.96 -2.09 -13.67
CA THR A 76 -6.68 -2.18 -12.24
C THR A 76 -7.11 -0.89 -11.54
N VAL A 77 -6.73 0.27 -12.09
CA VAL A 77 -7.12 1.60 -11.58
C VAL A 77 -8.63 1.77 -11.49
N ASP A 78 -9.37 1.31 -12.50
CA ASP A 78 -10.84 1.35 -12.52
C ASP A 78 -11.49 0.45 -11.46
N THR A 79 -10.75 -0.57 -10.99
CA THR A 79 -11.27 -1.60 -10.07
C THR A 79 -10.87 -1.33 -8.61
N VAL A 80 -9.70 -0.74 -8.37
CA VAL A 80 -9.23 -0.42 -7.02
C VAL A 80 -9.78 0.91 -6.51
N ASP A 81 -9.81 1.04 -5.19
CA ASP A 81 -10.22 2.26 -4.52
C ASP A 81 -9.16 3.35 -4.72
N TYR A 82 -7.89 3.03 -4.44
CA TYR A 82 -6.74 3.88 -4.72
C TYR A 82 -5.48 3.09 -5.12
N LEU A 83 -4.56 3.77 -5.79
CA LEU A 83 -3.14 3.39 -5.85
C LEU A 83 -2.42 4.04 -4.66
N SER A 84 -1.93 3.23 -3.72
CA SER A 84 -1.09 3.70 -2.62
C SER A 84 0.38 3.65 -3.03
N VAL A 85 1.07 4.80 -3.07
CA VAL A 85 2.42 4.89 -3.60
C VAL A 85 3.41 5.25 -2.48
N PRO A 86 4.27 4.29 -2.07
CA PRO A 86 5.21 4.52 -0.97
C PRO A 86 6.29 5.56 -1.29
N ALA A 87 6.50 6.48 -0.36
CA ALA A 87 7.66 7.36 -0.26
C ALA A 87 8.52 6.88 0.92
N VAL A 88 9.60 6.15 0.63
CA VAL A 88 10.43 5.53 1.67
C VAL A 88 11.37 6.58 2.27
N PHE A 89 11.06 7.08 3.45
CA PHE A 89 11.77 8.21 4.06
C PHE A 89 13.20 7.89 4.45
N ASN A 90 13.46 6.66 4.90
CA ASN A 90 14.79 6.19 5.25
C ASN A 90 15.51 5.41 4.13
N GLY A 91 14.95 5.44 2.91
CA GLY A 91 15.51 4.80 1.72
C GLY A 91 16.37 5.73 0.86
N ASP A 92 16.77 5.24 -0.30
CA ASP A 92 17.50 6.00 -1.30
C ASP A 92 16.63 7.05 -2.02
N ASP A 93 17.26 7.92 -2.80
CA ASP A 93 16.57 8.96 -3.56
C ASP A 93 15.59 8.40 -4.60
N ALA A 94 15.80 7.16 -5.03
CA ALA A 94 14.94 6.51 -5.99
C ALA A 94 13.58 6.14 -5.35
N HIS A 95 13.60 5.58 -4.14
CA HIS A 95 12.43 5.11 -3.40
C HIS A 95 11.75 6.22 -2.59
N PHE A 96 12.47 7.31 -2.32
CA PHE A 96 11.87 8.49 -1.71
C PHE A 96 11.14 9.39 -2.72
N VAL A 97 11.66 9.60 -3.94
CA VAL A 97 11.04 10.55 -4.91
C VAL A 97 11.12 10.15 -6.38
N ARG A 98 12.23 9.57 -6.87
CA ARG A 98 12.41 9.38 -8.33
C ARG A 98 11.33 8.51 -8.93
N LYS A 99 10.94 7.42 -8.26
CA LYS A 99 9.89 6.51 -8.72
C LYS A 99 8.54 7.17 -8.87
N HIS A 100 8.21 8.15 -8.02
CA HIS A 100 6.98 8.94 -8.17
C HIS A 100 7.04 9.76 -9.45
N VAL A 101 8.16 10.43 -9.70
CA VAL A 101 8.36 11.19 -10.94
C VAL A 101 8.24 10.28 -12.16
N GLU A 102 8.80 9.08 -12.12
CA GLU A 102 8.67 8.08 -13.18
C GLU A 102 7.22 7.65 -13.40
N LEU A 103 6.49 7.32 -12.32
CA LEU A 103 5.07 6.95 -12.36
C LEU A 103 4.22 8.05 -13.01
N PHE A 104 4.34 9.29 -12.53
CA PHE A 104 3.60 10.43 -13.08
C PHE A 104 4.03 10.79 -14.50
N THR A 105 5.31 10.59 -14.85
CA THR A 105 5.81 10.78 -16.22
C THR A 105 5.18 9.76 -17.17
N GLU A 106 5.11 8.49 -16.77
CA GLU A 106 4.48 7.45 -17.59
C GLU A 106 2.97 7.68 -17.74
N ALA A 107 2.28 7.98 -16.64
CA ALA A 107 0.87 8.36 -16.63
C ALA A 107 0.59 9.51 -17.61
N ALA A 108 1.41 10.57 -17.57
CA ALA A 108 1.26 11.71 -18.47
C ALA A 108 1.62 11.42 -19.94
N SER A 109 2.47 10.42 -20.20
CA SER A 109 3.01 10.13 -21.55
C SER A 109 2.16 9.16 -22.37
N LYS A 110 1.29 8.36 -21.74
CA LYS A 110 0.48 7.33 -22.41
C LYS A 110 -1.04 7.46 -22.15
N PRO A 111 -1.66 8.61 -22.46
CA PRO A 111 -3.08 8.84 -22.16
C PRO A 111 -4.04 7.87 -22.89
N ASP A 112 -3.66 7.35 -24.06
CA ASP A 112 -4.52 6.47 -24.87
C ASP A 112 -4.64 5.05 -24.28
N GLU A 113 -3.64 4.59 -23.52
CA GLU A 113 -3.70 3.31 -22.78
C GLU A 113 -4.54 3.43 -21.49
N VAL A 114 -4.66 4.66 -20.96
CA VAL A 114 -5.47 5.00 -19.78
C VAL A 114 -6.96 5.14 -20.13
N THR A 115 -7.30 5.62 -21.33
CA THR A 115 -8.69 5.92 -21.72
C THR A 115 -9.51 4.71 -22.23
N GLY A 116 -8.89 3.55 -22.46
CA GLY A 116 -9.56 2.32 -22.91
C GLY A 116 -10.26 2.40 -24.28
N SER A 117 -10.26 3.56 -24.93
CA SER A 117 -10.90 3.78 -26.22
C SER A 117 -9.88 3.46 -27.32
N GLY A 118 -9.91 2.24 -27.86
CA GLY A 118 -9.07 1.79 -28.99
C GLY A 118 -9.37 2.49 -30.33
N LEU A 119 -9.62 3.80 -30.34
CA LEU A 119 -9.93 4.62 -31.51
C LEU A 119 -8.75 5.56 -31.81
N PRO A 120 -8.19 5.52 -33.04
CA PRO A 120 -7.21 6.52 -33.45
C PRO A 120 -7.93 7.86 -33.65
N VAL A 121 -7.61 8.86 -32.84
CA VAL A 121 -8.14 10.22 -32.99
C VAL A 121 -6.99 11.17 -33.32
N VAL A 122 -7.20 12.10 -34.25
CA VAL A 122 -6.18 13.03 -34.78
C VAL A 122 -6.48 14.45 -34.29
N GLY A 123 -5.49 15.16 -33.72
CA GLY A 123 -5.52 16.62 -33.47
C GLY A 123 -5.72 17.06 -32.00
N ASP A 124 -5.95 18.36 -31.78
CA ASP A 124 -6.02 19.04 -30.47
C ASP A 124 -7.01 18.41 -29.45
N ALA A 125 -8.00 17.65 -29.92
CA ALA A 125 -8.96 16.92 -29.09
C ALA A 125 -8.33 15.77 -28.27
N ILE A 126 -7.16 15.25 -28.68
CA ILE A 126 -6.37 14.29 -27.89
C ILE A 126 -5.90 14.98 -26.60
N SER A 127 -5.50 16.25 -26.67
CA SER A 127 -4.87 16.93 -25.53
C SER A 127 -5.82 17.14 -24.34
N SER A 128 -7.12 17.38 -24.59
CA SER A 128 -8.09 17.63 -23.51
C SER A 128 -8.54 16.32 -22.85
N LYS A 129 -8.86 15.29 -23.64
CA LYS A 129 -9.27 13.98 -23.11
C LYS A 129 -8.12 13.25 -22.43
N ALA A 130 -6.92 13.34 -22.99
CA ALA A 130 -5.70 12.86 -22.35
C ALA A 130 -5.48 13.50 -20.98
N ARG A 131 -5.62 14.83 -20.90
CA ARG A 131 -5.49 15.57 -19.64
C ARG A 131 -6.56 15.19 -18.63
N GLU A 132 -7.78 14.94 -19.08
CA GLU A 132 -8.89 14.51 -18.22
C GLU A 132 -8.62 13.12 -17.65
N ALA A 133 -8.22 12.15 -18.47
CA ALA A 133 -7.85 10.80 -18.01
C ALA A 133 -6.64 10.79 -17.06
N VAL A 134 -5.62 11.60 -17.35
CA VAL A 134 -4.47 11.78 -16.44
C VAL A 134 -4.89 12.44 -15.14
N SER A 135 -5.79 13.42 -15.18
CA SER A 135 -6.33 14.06 -13.98
C SER A 135 -7.15 13.07 -13.15
N GLU A 136 -7.96 12.23 -13.78
CA GLU A 136 -8.74 11.20 -13.11
C GLU A 136 -7.84 10.15 -12.45
N LEU A 137 -6.84 9.64 -13.16
CA LEU A 137 -5.81 8.76 -12.59
C LEU A 137 -5.07 9.42 -11.41
N ALA A 138 -4.72 10.70 -11.53
CA ALA A 138 -4.06 11.43 -10.45
C ALA A 138 -4.95 11.54 -9.19
N THR A 139 -6.28 11.59 -9.32
CA THR A 139 -7.18 11.56 -8.15
C THR A 139 -7.29 10.20 -7.48
N LYS A 140 -6.88 9.12 -8.17
CA LYS A 140 -6.80 7.75 -7.65
C LYS A 140 -5.47 7.44 -6.98
N ILE A 141 -4.45 8.30 -7.10
CA ILE A 141 -3.15 8.09 -6.47
C ILE A 141 -3.11 8.78 -5.12
N ILE A 142 -2.75 8.04 -4.08
CA ILE A 142 -2.47 8.56 -2.75
C ILE A 142 -1.00 8.28 -2.37
N GLY A 143 -0.43 9.18 -1.58
CA GLY A 143 0.92 9.02 -1.06
C GLY A 143 0.91 8.24 0.26
N GLU A 144 1.96 7.48 0.48
CA GLU A 144 2.15 6.69 1.69
C GLU A 144 3.55 6.98 2.24
N GLY A 145 3.64 7.59 3.43
CA GLY A 145 4.91 7.81 4.09
C GLY A 145 5.40 6.49 4.69
N TYR A 146 6.56 6.01 4.27
CA TYR A 146 6.99 4.64 4.59
C TYR A 146 8.33 4.65 5.32
N VAL A 147 8.44 3.90 6.42
CA VAL A 147 9.69 3.71 7.17
C VAL A 147 9.96 2.21 7.34
N ILE A 148 11.10 1.75 6.81
CA ILE A 148 11.50 0.35 6.91
C ILE A 148 12.46 0.18 8.08
N GLN A 149 12.07 -0.59 9.10
CA GLN A 149 12.87 -0.80 10.31
C GLN A 149 13.62 -2.14 10.32
N ASN A 150 13.25 -3.10 9.46
CA ASN A 150 13.99 -4.35 9.31
C ASN A 150 14.99 -4.28 8.16
N CYS A 151 16.25 -3.97 8.47
CA CYS A 151 17.34 -3.89 7.48
C CYS A 151 17.72 -5.22 6.83
N ASP A 152 17.36 -6.36 7.44
CA ASP A 152 17.63 -7.69 6.87
C ASP A 152 16.55 -8.11 5.86
N SER A 153 15.51 -7.29 5.68
CA SER A 153 14.41 -7.57 4.77
C SER A 153 14.79 -7.32 3.30
N LYS A 154 14.05 -7.98 2.41
CA LYS A 154 14.10 -7.67 0.98
C LYS A 154 13.68 -6.23 0.68
N ALA A 155 12.69 -5.71 1.41
CA ALA A 155 12.23 -4.33 1.27
C ALA A 155 13.37 -3.34 1.53
N ALA A 156 14.16 -3.55 2.59
CA ALA A 156 15.33 -2.73 2.91
C ALA A 156 16.41 -2.82 1.82
N ALA A 157 16.77 -4.04 1.41
CA ALA A 157 17.77 -4.26 0.36
C ALA A 157 17.40 -3.59 -0.97
N VAL A 158 16.12 -3.62 -1.33
CA VAL A 158 15.61 -3.03 -2.58
C VAL A 158 15.55 -1.50 -2.50
N SER A 159 15.25 -0.94 -1.33
CA SER A 159 15.06 0.50 -1.13
C SER A 159 16.31 1.25 -0.66
N GLY A 160 17.43 0.56 -0.48
CA GLY A 160 18.69 1.16 -0.04
C GLY A 160 18.70 1.54 1.44
N VAL A 161 17.88 0.88 2.27
CA VAL A 161 17.83 1.11 3.72
C VAL A 161 18.92 0.26 4.38
N GLU A 162 19.99 0.91 4.84
CA GLU A 162 21.11 0.23 5.50
C GLU A 162 21.03 0.30 7.03
N THR A 163 20.39 1.34 7.57
CA THR A 163 20.25 1.58 9.01
C THR A 163 18.80 1.91 9.36
N PRO A 164 18.25 1.33 10.43
CA PRO A 164 16.93 1.71 10.89
C PRO A 164 16.98 3.13 11.45
N TYR A 165 15.83 3.80 11.43
CA TYR A 165 15.65 5.03 12.18
C TYR A 165 15.58 4.72 13.68
N THR A 166 16.07 5.66 14.48
CA THR A 166 15.75 5.71 15.91
C THR A 166 14.25 5.96 16.10
N THR A 167 13.70 5.60 17.25
CA THR A 167 12.29 5.85 17.57
C THR A 167 11.93 7.34 17.44
N GLU A 168 12.83 8.25 17.79
CA GLU A 168 12.66 9.69 17.59
C GLU A 168 12.63 10.09 16.11
N GLU A 169 13.41 9.43 15.26
CA GLU A 169 13.38 9.64 13.81
C GLU A 169 12.10 9.07 13.18
N VAL A 170 11.58 7.95 13.68
CA VAL A 170 10.26 7.42 13.26
C VAL A 170 9.14 8.40 13.62
N ALA A 171 9.16 8.96 14.83
CA ALA A 171 8.23 10.01 15.24
C ALA A 171 8.35 11.27 14.37
N GLY A 172 9.56 11.69 14.03
CA GLY A 172 9.80 12.81 13.13
C GLY A 172 9.30 12.55 11.71
N ALA A 173 9.44 11.32 11.23
CA ALA A 173 8.89 10.84 9.96
C ALA A 173 7.35 10.89 9.95
N ALA A 174 6.69 10.40 11.01
CA ALA A 174 5.25 10.49 11.18
C ALA A 174 4.76 11.96 11.12
N LEU A 175 5.40 12.84 11.90
CA LEU A 175 5.09 14.27 11.89
C LEU A 175 5.28 14.91 10.49
N ALA A 176 6.30 14.49 9.75
CA ALA A 176 6.51 14.98 8.38
C ALA A 176 5.42 14.48 7.42
N ALA A 177 5.02 13.21 7.52
CA ALA A 177 3.95 12.62 6.71
C ALA A 177 2.64 13.40 6.88
N GLU A 178 2.26 13.74 8.11
CA GLU A 178 1.05 14.50 8.40
C GLU A 178 1.21 15.99 8.06
N SER A 179 2.17 16.68 8.69
CA SER A 179 2.20 18.15 8.68
C SER A 179 2.80 18.77 7.42
N PHE A 180 3.70 18.06 6.73
CA PHE A 180 4.39 18.60 5.57
C PHE A 180 3.92 17.99 4.25
N TYR A 181 3.77 16.66 4.20
CA TYR A 181 3.34 15.97 2.99
C TYR A 181 1.82 15.85 2.87
N GLY A 182 1.10 15.78 4.00
CA GLY A 182 -0.33 15.51 4.01
C GLY A 182 -0.64 14.13 3.42
N PHE A 183 0.22 13.13 3.67
CA PHE A 183 -0.01 11.77 3.21
C PHE A 183 -1.12 11.12 4.02
N PRO A 184 -2.11 10.47 3.39
CA PRO A 184 -3.19 9.81 4.12
C PRO A 184 -2.74 8.57 4.89
N ILE A 185 -1.58 7.99 4.56
CA ILE A 185 -1.04 6.80 5.22
C ILE A 185 0.39 7.08 5.67
N PHE A 186 0.71 6.67 6.89
CA PHE A 186 2.06 6.47 7.39
C PHE A 186 2.23 5.00 7.80
N TYR A 187 3.21 4.32 7.21
CA TYR A 187 3.41 2.88 7.36
C TYR A 187 4.78 2.60 7.99
N ILE A 188 4.78 1.91 9.12
CA ILE A 188 5.98 1.36 9.76
C ILE A 188 6.14 -0.12 9.36
N GLU A 189 7.22 -0.43 8.64
CA GLU A 189 7.45 -1.73 8.01
C GLU A 189 8.64 -2.48 8.64
N TYR A 190 8.35 -3.62 9.23
CA TYR A 190 9.31 -4.57 9.78
C TYR A 190 9.46 -5.86 8.97
N SER A 191 8.68 -6.08 7.91
CA SER A 191 8.84 -7.12 6.88
C SER A 191 9.35 -8.48 7.39
N GLY A 192 8.42 -9.36 7.77
CA GLY A 192 8.75 -10.71 8.23
C GLY A 192 9.33 -10.81 9.64
N THR A 193 9.47 -9.71 10.39
CA THR A 193 9.83 -9.76 11.82
C THR A 193 8.90 -8.88 12.66
N TYR A 194 8.68 -9.27 13.92
CA TYR A 194 7.91 -8.48 14.87
C TYR A 194 8.80 -7.43 15.54
N GLY A 195 8.51 -6.15 15.27
CA GLY A 195 9.23 -4.99 15.80
C GLY A 195 8.74 -4.50 17.17
N GLY A 196 7.49 -4.82 17.52
CA GLY A 196 6.86 -4.40 18.77
C GLY A 196 6.32 -2.96 18.77
N PRO A 197 5.74 -2.51 19.89
CA PRO A 197 4.89 -1.31 19.94
C PRO A 197 5.64 0.03 20.04
N THR A 198 6.95 0.02 20.26
CA THR A 198 7.71 1.23 20.63
C THR A 198 7.65 2.32 19.56
N ASP A 199 7.91 1.97 18.30
CA ASP A 199 7.92 2.94 17.19
C ASP A 199 6.49 3.38 16.83
N VAL A 200 5.51 2.49 16.98
CA VAL A 200 4.08 2.78 16.82
C VAL A 200 3.63 3.84 17.83
N ALA A 201 3.92 3.64 19.11
CA ALA A 201 3.57 4.56 20.19
C ALA A 201 4.27 5.93 20.08
N ALA A 202 5.41 5.99 19.40
CA ALA A 202 6.10 7.25 19.14
C ALA A 202 5.52 7.98 17.93
N ALA A 203 5.16 7.27 16.87
CA ALA A 203 4.53 7.82 15.68
C ALA A 203 3.11 8.35 15.96
N SER A 204 2.29 7.58 16.68
CA SER A 204 0.87 7.87 16.94
C SER A 204 0.63 9.19 17.69
N GLN A 205 1.64 9.74 18.36
CA GLN A 205 1.55 11.04 19.04
C GLN A 205 1.46 12.23 18.09
N TYR A 206 1.73 12.04 16.80
CA TYR A 206 1.82 13.09 15.79
C TYR A 206 0.89 12.86 14.60
N LEU A 207 -0.05 11.94 14.71
CA LEU A 207 -0.98 11.56 13.65
C LEU A 207 -2.42 11.73 14.16
N ASP A 208 -3.14 12.67 13.57
CA ASP A 208 -4.56 12.95 13.80
C ASP A 208 -5.41 12.61 12.56
N GLU A 209 -4.94 12.94 11.35
CA GLU A 209 -5.64 12.70 10.08
C GLU A 209 -5.01 11.58 9.26
N THR A 210 -3.70 11.37 9.40
CA THR A 210 -2.95 10.33 8.70
C THR A 210 -3.11 8.98 9.39
N VAL A 211 -3.47 7.94 8.63
CA VAL A 211 -3.62 6.57 9.13
C VAL A 211 -2.27 5.94 9.41
N LEU A 212 -2.10 5.40 10.62
CA LEU A 212 -0.92 4.65 11.04
C LEU A 212 -1.09 3.16 10.78
N LEU A 213 -0.33 2.65 9.81
CA LEU A 213 -0.22 1.22 9.54
C LEU A 213 1.07 0.65 10.13
N TYR A 214 0.98 -0.56 10.69
CA TYR A 214 2.13 -1.34 11.12
C TYR A 214 2.12 -2.68 10.37
N GLY A 215 3.22 -3.01 9.69
CA GLY A 215 3.39 -4.31 9.03
C GLY A 215 4.66 -5.01 9.49
N GLY A 216 4.57 -6.30 9.82
CA GLY A 216 5.73 -7.15 10.09
C GLY A 216 5.53 -8.13 11.24
N GLY A 217 5.65 -9.43 10.92
CA GLY A 217 5.75 -10.52 11.89
C GLY A 217 4.57 -10.68 12.84
N ILE A 218 3.37 -10.24 12.43
CA ILE A 218 2.14 -10.48 13.19
C ILE A 218 1.68 -11.91 12.92
N GLU A 219 1.64 -12.70 13.97
CA GLU A 219 1.29 -14.12 13.95
C GLU A 219 0.17 -14.46 14.95
N THR A 220 -0.11 -13.59 15.92
CA THR A 220 -1.07 -13.85 16.99
C THR A 220 -1.99 -12.66 17.30
N HIS A 221 -3.06 -12.96 18.04
CA HIS A 221 -4.04 -11.98 18.49
C HIS A 221 -3.42 -11.01 19.48
N GLU A 222 -2.55 -11.52 20.36
CA GLU A 222 -1.87 -10.69 21.35
C GLU A 222 -0.93 -9.66 20.71
N GLN A 223 -0.21 -10.02 19.65
CA GLN A 223 0.64 -9.08 18.91
C GLN A 223 -0.23 -8.02 18.22
N THR A 224 -1.34 -8.43 17.64
CA THR A 224 -2.30 -7.51 17.02
C THR A 224 -2.83 -6.50 18.05
N ALA A 225 -3.32 -6.99 19.19
CA ALA A 225 -3.81 -6.13 20.26
C ALA A 225 -2.72 -5.20 20.81
N GLU A 226 -1.49 -5.68 20.99
CA GLU A 226 -0.36 -4.86 21.47
C GLU A 226 -0.05 -3.67 20.54
N ILE A 227 -0.10 -3.90 19.22
CA ILE A 227 0.17 -2.85 18.23
C ILE A 227 -1.00 -1.86 18.12
N LEU A 228 -2.24 -2.33 18.15
CA LEU A 228 -3.41 -1.45 18.16
C LEU A 228 -3.48 -0.61 19.45
N ASP A 229 -3.19 -1.21 20.62
CA ASP A 229 -3.14 -0.50 21.90
C ASP A 229 -2.02 0.55 21.95
N ALA A 230 -0.96 0.38 21.16
CA ALA A 230 0.11 1.36 20.99
C ALA A 230 -0.31 2.57 20.12
N GLY A 231 -1.45 2.48 19.44
CA GLY A 231 -2.04 3.57 18.66
C GLY A 231 -1.89 3.42 17.16
N ALA A 232 -1.54 2.23 16.63
CA ALA A 232 -1.74 1.97 15.22
C ALA A 232 -3.24 1.91 14.91
N ASP A 233 -3.65 2.47 13.78
CA ASP A 233 -5.01 2.30 13.29
C ASP A 233 -5.22 0.88 12.78
N ALA A 234 -4.20 0.27 12.16
CA ALA A 234 -4.30 -1.10 11.69
C ALA A 234 -2.97 -1.85 11.68
N VAL A 235 -3.05 -3.16 11.88
CA VAL A 235 -1.97 -4.07 11.50
C VAL A 235 -2.11 -4.49 10.04
N VAL A 236 -0.98 -4.73 9.39
CA VAL A 236 -0.89 -5.22 8.01
C VAL A 236 -0.27 -6.61 8.02
N VAL A 237 -1.02 -7.59 7.52
CA VAL A 237 -0.68 -9.01 7.59
C VAL A 237 -0.60 -9.60 6.18
N GLY A 238 0.56 -10.15 5.83
CA GLY A 238 0.89 -10.68 4.50
C GLY A 238 1.26 -12.16 4.52
N ASP A 239 2.50 -12.49 4.87
CA ASP A 239 3.10 -13.83 4.71
C ASP A 239 2.18 -15.00 5.15
N CYS A 240 1.59 -14.93 6.36
CA CYS A 240 0.72 -16.01 6.84
C CYS A 240 -0.60 -16.15 6.07
N PHE A 241 -1.08 -15.11 5.37
CA PHE A 241 -2.23 -15.22 4.46
C PHE A 241 -1.94 -16.21 3.32
N HIS A 242 -0.70 -16.23 2.82
CA HIS A 242 -0.27 -17.12 1.74
C HIS A 242 0.10 -18.51 2.25
N ASP A 243 0.78 -18.58 3.38
CA ASP A 243 1.43 -19.81 3.85
C ASP A 243 0.66 -20.59 4.92
N ASP A 244 -0.05 -19.91 5.83
CA ASP A 244 -0.71 -20.52 6.99
C ASP A 244 -2.07 -19.85 7.31
N PRO A 245 -3.15 -20.29 6.65
CA PRO A 245 -4.51 -19.79 6.89
C PRO A 245 -5.03 -19.95 8.32
N GLU A 246 -4.50 -20.89 9.11
CA GLU A 246 -4.91 -21.05 10.51
C GLU A 246 -4.26 -19.97 11.38
N GLN A 247 -2.96 -19.71 11.16
CA GLN A 247 -2.23 -18.62 11.81
C GLN A 247 -2.79 -17.25 11.41
N TYR A 248 -3.06 -17.03 10.12
CA TYR A 248 -3.66 -15.78 9.64
C TYR A 248 -4.97 -15.44 10.39
N ARG A 249 -5.83 -16.43 10.67
CA ARG A 249 -7.07 -16.15 11.43
C ARG A 249 -6.81 -15.69 12.87
N GLN A 250 -5.64 -15.99 13.43
CA GLN A 250 -5.26 -15.51 14.76
C GLN A 250 -4.84 -14.04 14.74
N THR A 251 -4.61 -13.43 13.58
CA THR A 251 -4.21 -12.01 13.50
C THR A 251 -5.41 -11.07 13.41
N ILE A 252 -6.62 -11.57 13.17
CA ILE A 252 -7.84 -10.75 13.14
C ILE A 252 -8.25 -10.38 14.58
N PRO A 253 -8.48 -9.10 14.90
CA PRO A 253 -8.90 -8.62 16.24
C PRO A 253 -10.22 -9.19 16.78
#